data_AF-A0A139N475-F1
#
_entry.id   AF-A0A139N475-F1
#
_cell.length_a   1.000
_cell.length_b   1.000
_cell.length_c   1.000
_cell.angle_alpha   90.00
_cell.angle_beta   90.00
_cell.angle_gamma   90.00
#
_symmetry.space_group_name_H-M   'P 1'
#
loop_
_entity.id
_entity.type
_entity.pdbx_description
1 polymer ?
#
loop_
_entity_poly.entity_id
_entity_poly.type
_entity_poly.pdbx_seq_one_letter_code
_entity_poly.pdbx_strand_id
1 'polypeptide(L)'
;MDDVKDETKALTSQEIVPDFVKDLDDITKSGSIAKNYQSSGGYAKALEDFNSLNLENVKNISRVAGPGKVGNLSDGTKVVVRPTSKDGIPTLEFQFKAPYKIRY
;
A
#
# COMPACT_ATOMS: atom_id res chain seq x y z
N MET A 1 8.92 32.73 21.39
CA MET A 1 9.32 31.32 21.32
C MET A 1 8.23 30.63 20.55
N ASP A 2 8.47 30.48 19.26
CA ASP A 2 7.55 29.89 18.32
C ASP A 2 7.31 28.42 18.70
N ASP A 3 6.09 28.14 19.16
CA ASP A 3 5.57 26.80 19.38
C ASP A 3 5.34 26.18 17.98
N VAL A 4 6.40 25.69 17.35
CA VAL A 4 6.27 24.79 16.19
C VAL A 4 5.75 23.47 16.75
N LYS A 5 4.43 23.38 16.89
CA LYS A 5 3.76 22.08 16.82
C LYS A 5 3.97 21.58 15.40
N ASP A 6 4.95 20.69 15.26
CA ASP A 6 5.04 19.78 14.13
C ASP A 6 3.81 18.85 14.21
N GLU A 7 2.65 19.39 13.84
CA GLU A 7 1.49 18.58 13.48
C GLU A 7 1.90 17.86 12.21
N THR A 8 2.42 16.64 12.34
CA THR A 8 2.47 15.68 11.25
C THR A 8 1.06 15.56 10.68
N LYS A 9 0.79 16.36 9.64
CA LYS A 9 -0.50 16.37 8.93
C LYS A 9 -0.76 14.94 8.49
N ALA A 10 -1.85 14.35 8.98
CA ALA A 10 -2.19 12.97 8.68
C ALA A 10 -2.58 12.87 7.20
N LEU A 11 -1.61 12.53 6.35
CA LEU A 11 -1.76 12.55 4.89
C LEU A 11 -2.83 11.53 4.44
N THR A 12 -3.69 11.98 3.54
CA THR A 12 -4.79 11.18 3.00
C THR A 12 -4.31 10.27 1.86
N SER A 13 -5.14 9.31 1.45
CA SER A 13 -4.85 8.48 0.27
C SER A 13 -4.69 9.30 -1.01
N GLN A 14 -5.36 10.45 -1.13
CA GLN A 14 -5.26 11.35 -2.27
C GLN A 14 -3.87 12.00 -2.39
N GLU A 15 -3.20 12.23 -1.26
CA GLU A 15 -1.85 12.79 -1.21
C GLU A 15 -0.80 11.68 -1.35
N ILE A 16 -0.96 10.58 -0.60
CA ILE A 16 0.05 9.52 -0.51
C ILE A 16 0.15 8.71 -1.80
N VAL A 17 -0.97 8.24 -2.35
CA VAL A 17 -0.93 7.22 -3.40
C VAL A 17 -0.29 7.71 -4.70
N PRO A 18 -0.60 8.91 -5.22
CA PRO A 18 0.05 9.42 -6.43
C PRO A 18 1.56 9.53 -6.27
N ASP A 19 2.03 10.05 -5.13
CA ASP A 19 3.46 10.16 -4.84
C ASP A 19 4.13 8.80 -4.67
N PHE A 20 3.42 7.83 -4.09
CA PHE A 20 3.93 6.48 -3.87
C PHE A 20 4.20 5.73 -5.17
N VAL A 21 3.36 5.94 -6.20
CA VAL A 21 3.45 5.20 -7.47
C VAL A 21 4.08 5.98 -8.62
N LYS A 22 4.44 7.26 -8.42
CA LYS A 22 4.87 8.15 -9.51
C LYS A 22 6.10 7.67 -10.29
N ASP A 23 7.00 6.96 -9.61
CA ASP A 23 8.26 6.46 -10.17
C ASP A 23 8.20 4.95 -10.49
N LEU A 24 7.02 4.33 -10.37
CA LEU A 24 6.81 2.91 -10.65
C LEU A 24 6.22 2.70 -12.05
N ASP A 25 6.65 1.64 -12.71
CA ASP A 25 6.12 1.27 -14.03
C ASP A 25 4.64 0.84 -13.92
N ASP A 26 3.72 1.54 -14.62
CA ASP A 26 2.33 1.10 -14.76
C ASP A 26 2.27 -0.11 -15.71
N ILE A 27 2.08 -1.29 -15.13
CA ILE A 27 1.94 -2.58 -15.82
C ILE A 27 0.48 -3.03 -15.90
N THR A 28 -0.47 -2.09 -15.80
CA THR A 28 -1.90 -2.38 -15.87
C THR A 28 -2.26 -2.97 -17.22
N LYS A 29 -2.78 -4.21 -17.20
CA LYS A 29 -3.32 -4.85 -18.40
C LYS A 29 -4.60 -4.16 -18.84
N SER A 30 -4.79 -4.01 -20.15
CA SER A 30 -6.04 -3.48 -20.72
C SER A 30 -7.27 -4.24 -20.18
N GLY A 31 -8.30 -3.50 -19.77
CA GLY A 31 -9.52 -4.05 -19.15
C GLY A 31 -9.41 -4.38 -17.65
N SER A 32 -8.25 -4.20 -17.02
CA SER A 32 -8.11 -4.37 -15.56
C SER A 32 -8.74 -3.20 -14.81
N ILE A 33 -9.60 -3.51 -13.83
CA ILE A 33 -10.15 -2.52 -12.89
C ILE A 33 -9.07 -2.01 -11.92
N ALA A 34 -8.17 -2.90 -11.50
CA ALA A 34 -7.07 -2.53 -10.62
C ALA A 34 -5.93 -1.91 -11.44
N LYS A 35 -5.35 -0.84 -10.93
CA LYS A 35 -4.07 -0.31 -11.38
C LYS A 35 -2.95 -1.17 -10.80
N ASN A 36 -2.02 -1.61 -11.64
CA ASN A 36 -0.91 -2.46 -11.23
C ASN A 36 0.40 -1.75 -11.55
N TYR A 37 1.26 -1.61 -10.54
CA TYR A 37 2.57 -0.98 -10.65
C TYR A 37 3.65 -1.99 -10.30
N GLN A 38 4.74 -1.99 -11.05
CA GLN A 38 5.88 -2.87 -10.81
C GLN A 38 6.88 -2.18 -9.87
N SER A 39 7.32 -2.92 -8.87
CA SER A 39 8.43 -2.60 -7.97
C SER A 39 9.36 -3.82 -7.87
N SER A 40 10.33 -3.79 -6.96
CA SER A 40 11.28 -4.87 -6.74
C SER A 40 11.58 -5.07 -5.25
N GLY A 41 12.32 -6.12 -4.90
CA GLY A 41 12.73 -6.40 -3.52
C GLY A 41 11.79 -7.33 -2.75
N GLY A 42 10.75 -7.85 -3.41
CA GLY A 42 9.86 -8.88 -2.87
C GLY A 42 9.15 -8.49 -1.58
N TYR A 43 8.78 -9.48 -0.76
CA TYR A 43 7.93 -9.25 0.41
C TYR A 43 8.61 -8.40 1.50
N ALA A 44 9.93 -8.46 1.62
CA ALA A 44 10.66 -7.63 2.57
C ALA A 44 10.48 -6.14 2.25
N LYS A 45 10.62 -5.77 0.98
CA LYS A 45 10.40 -4.38 0.52
C LYS A 45 8.93 -3.99 0.62
N ALA A 46 8.01 -4.89 0.28
CA ALA A 46 6.57 -4.65 0.47
C ALA A 46 6.20 -4.37 1.93
N LEU A 47 6.84 -5.04 2.89
CA LEU A 47 6.64 -4.80 4.32
C LEU A 47 7.26 -3.48 4.79
N GLU A 48 8.45 -3.14 4.30
CA GLU A 48 9.09 -1.84 4.57
C GLU A 48 8.18 -0.70 4.12
N ASP A 49 7.69 -0.78 2.89
CA ASP A 49 6.77 0.21 2.33
C ASP A 49 5.43 0.24 3.07
N PHE A 50 4.89 -0.90 3.51
CA PHE A 50 3.69 -0.92 4.34
C PHE A 50 3.91 -0.19 5.67
N ASN A 51 5.07 -0.39 6.30
CA ASN A 51 5.37 0.22 7.60
C ASN A 51 5.70 1.71 7.49
N SER A 52 6.15 2.20 6.33
CA SER A 52 6.45 3.63 6.11
C SER A 52 5.20 4.50 5.96
N LEU A 53 4.03 3.89 5.72
CA LEU A 53 2.75 4.59 5.54
C LEU A 53 2.09 5.08 6.83
N ASN A 54 2.74 4.91 8.01
CA ASN A 54 2.23 5.33 9.32
C ASN A 54 0.75 4.96 9.56
N LEU A 55 0.41 3.71 9.23
CA LEU A 55 -0.97 3.22 9.23
C LEU A 55 -1.54 3.10 10.65
N GLU A 56 -2.83 3.41 10.77
CA GLU A 56 -3.63 3.14 11.96
C GLU A 56 -4.22 1.72 11.93
N ASN A 57 -4.65 1.22 13.09
CA ASN A 57 -5.38 -0.05 13.22
C ASN A 57 -4.66 -1.26 12.60
N VAL A 58 -3.32 -1.25 12.63
CA VAL A 58 -2.48 -2.30 12.05
C VAL A 58 -2.73 -3.62 12.76
N LYS A 59 -3.05 -4.66 11.98
CA LYS A 59 -3.22 -6.02 12.48
C LYS A 59 -2.77 -7.07 11.48
N ASN A 60 -2.37 -8.21 12.00
CA ASN A 60 -2.06 -9.38 11.20
C ASN A 60 -3.37 -10.00 10.66
N ILE A 61 -3.31 -10.52 9.43
CA ILE A 61 -4.39 -11.27 8.79
C ILE A 61 -3.86 -12.63 8.34
N SER A 62 -4.60 -13.69 8.63
CA SER A 62 -4.31 -15.03 8.09
C SER A 62 -5.28 -15.34 6.97
N ARG A 63 -4.76 -15.68 5.78
CA ARG A 63 -5.53 -16.04 4.58
C ARG A 63 -4.88 -17.28 3.95
N VAL A 64 -5.63 -17.96 3.08
CA VAL A 64 -5.13 -19.11 2.30
C VAL A 64 -3.87 -18.75 1.49
N ALA A 65 -3.73 -17.51 1.05
CA ALA A 65 -2.57 -16.99 0.31
C ALA A 65 -1.39 -16.55 1.23
N GLY A 66 -1.37 -16.99 2.49
CA GLY A 66 -0.32 -16.67 3.46
C GLY A 66 -0.66 -15.53 4.43
N PRO A 67 0.11 -15.40 5.52
CA PRO A 67 -0.08 -14.36 6.52
C PRO A 67 0.34 -13.00 5.96
N GLY A 68 -0.48 -11.97 6.17
CA GLY A 68 -0.20 -10.59 5.76
C GLY A 68 -0.58 -9.59 6.85
N LYS A 69 -0.54 -8.30 6.52
CA LYS A 69 -0.99 -7.22 7.41
C LYS A 69 -2.02 -6.34 6.72
N VAL A 70 -2.86 -5.70 7.53
CA VAL A 70 -3.80 -4.66 7.12
C VAL A 70 -3.70 -3.49 8.07
N GLY A 71 -3.83 -2.29 7.54
CA GLY A 71 -3.97 -1.04 8.31
C GLY A 71 -4.86 -0.07 7.56
N ASN A 72 -5.02 1.12 8.13
CA ASN A 72 -5.82 2.20 7.56
C ASN A 72 -4.98 3.48 7.49
N LEU A 73 -5.07 4.21 6.38
CA LEU A 73 -4.67 5.61 6.33
C LEU A 73 -5.65 6.46 7.16
N SER A 74 -5.27 7.71 7.43
CA SER A 74 -6.05 8.65 8.25
C SER A 74 -7.46 8.92 7.72
N ASP A 75 -7.65 8.82 6.39
CA ASP A 75 -8.94 8.96 5.73
C ASP A 75 -9.77 7.66 5.72
N GLY A 76 -9.31 6.63 6.42
CA GLY A 76 -9.94 5.31 6.50
C GLY A 76 -9.57 4.36 5.35
N THR A 77 -8.79 4.81 4.35
CA THR A 77 -8.38 3.95 3.23
C THR A 77 -7.63 2.73 3.73
N LYS A 78 -8.10 1.54 3.35
CA LYS A 78 -7.51 0.28 3.79
C LYS A 78 -6.29 -0.04 2.95
N VAL A 79 -5.17 -0.35 3.61
CA VAL A 79 -3.94 -0.82 2.97
C VAL A 79 -3.66 -2.24 3.40
N VAL A 80 -3.30 -3.11 2.46
CA VAL A 80 -3.00 -4.52 2.72
C VAL A 80 -1.67 -4.91 2.11
N VAL A 81 -0.82 -5.59 2.88
CA VAL A 81 0.42 -6.20 2.39
C VAL A 81 0.34 -7.72 2.51
N ARG A 82 0.78 -8.43 1.47
CA ARG A 82 0.77 -9.90 1.42
C ARG A 82 2.03 -10.46 0.77
N PRO A 83 2.52 -11.64 1.24
CA PRO A 83 3.67 -12.32 0.65
C PRO A 83 3.34 -12.99 -0.68
N THR A 84 2.06 -13.28 -0.94
CA THR A 84 1.65 -14.00 -2.14
C THR A 84 0.31 -13.49 -2.65
N SER A 85 0.23 -13.26 -3.96
CA SER A 85 -0.98 -13.00 -4.73
C SER A 85 -1.35 -14.20 -5.60
N LYS A 86 -2.36 -14.09 -6.47
CA LYS A 86 -2.71 -15.18 -7.41
C LYS A 86 -1.53 -15.62 -8.27
N ASP A 87 -0.64 -14.68 -8.60
CA ASP A 87 0.51 -14.90 -9.48
C ASP A 87 1.78 -15.30 -8.72
N GLY A 88 1.69 -15.55 -7.40
CA GLY A 88 2.85 -15.88 -6.57
C GLY A 88 3.66 -14.67 -6.10
N ILE A 89 3.31 -13.46 -6.55
CA ILE A 89 4.10 -12.23 -6.33
C ILE A 89 3.61 -11.49 -5.08
N PRO A 90 4.51 -10.97 -4.21
CA PRO A 90 4.15 -10.11 -3.09
C PRO A 90 3.50 -8.80 -3.53
N THR A 91 2.56 -8.29 -2.72
CA THR A 91 1.82 -7.08 -3.06
C THR A 91 1.58 -6.16 -1.87
N LEU A 92 1.63 -4.86 -2.13
CA LEU A 92 1.02 -3.80 -1.32
C LEU A 92 -0.20 -3.27 -2.09
N GLU A 93 -1.36 -3.18 -1.44
CA GLU A 93 -2.62 -2.80 -2.08
C GLU A 93 -3.34 -1.70 -1.29
N PHE A 94 -3.57 -0.56 -1.95
CA PHE A 94 -4.51 0.47 -1.50
C PHE A 94 -5.91 0.12 -2.02
N GLN A 95 -6.86 -0.10 -1.10
CA GLN A 95 -8.20 -0.55 -1.45
C GLN A 95 -9.14 0.62 -1.73
N PHE A 96 -9.35 0.86 -3.02
CA PHE A 96 -10.39 1.73 -3.57
C PHE A 96 -11.42 0.91 -4.37
N LYS A 97 -12.39 1.59 -4.99
CA LYS A 97 -13.25 0.96 -6.02
C LYS A 97 -12.42 0.42 -7.19
N ALA A 98 -11.37 1.14 -7.58
CA ALA A 98 -10.33 0.71 -8.51
C ALA A 98 -9.00 0.60 -7.73
N PRO A 99 -8.64 -0.58 -7.20
CA PRO A 99 -7.50 -0.72 -6.31
C PRO A 99 -6.18 -0.38 -6.98
N TYR A 100 -5.23 0.14 -6.21
CA TYR A 100 -3.85 0.33 -6.64
C TYR A 100 -3.01 -0.78 -6.03
N LYS A 101 -2.39 -1.60 -6.87
CA LYS A 101 -1.59 -2.75 -6.48
C LYS A 101 -0.15 -2.56 -6.91
N ILE A 102 0.75 -2.51 -5.94
CA ILE A 102 2.19 -2.53 -6.18
C ILE A 102 2.67 -3.97 -6.06
N ARG A 103 3.38 -4.45 -7.07
CA ARG A 103 3.87 -5.82 -7.22
C ARG A 103 5.38 -5.82 -7.09
N TYR A 104 5.92 -6.55 -6.12
CA TYR A 104 7.33 -6.51 -5.71
C TYR A 104 8.15 -7.72 -6.14
#